data_AF-V4LC73-F1
#
_entry.id   AF-V4LC73-F1
#
_cell.length_a   1.000
_cell.length_b   1.000
_cell.length_c   1.000
_cell.angle_alpha   90.00
_cell.angle_beta   90.00
_cell.angle_gamma   90.00
#
_symmetry.space_group_name_H-M   'P 1'
#
loop_
_entity.id
_entity.type
_entity.pdbx_description
1 polymer ?
#
loop_
_entity_poly.entity_id
_entity_poly.type
_entity_poly.pdbx_seq_one_letter_code
_entity_poly.pdbx_strand_id
1 'polypeptide(L)'
;MASSSSTSSKFVTREEFHAFHKLDRALFSRLVLSLRRDISQSLQVMSFLLHLEKTGLLRNIIVNLVYLPDFFINAVAEEAVLCLSCLSYEDFSTFVATLGQNTNSFTIPLITRMTGEYLSLAVIHKNRENILLEMKKHLTRICYPAFEDICVHAEKEKMYTVEREKAIEKMSQLGISRIVSKAGQKETSNHVAGTNKVSGAFSDDEQVNADERTVFLTFSRGYPISEAEVHAFFTRRFGEIIESIHMPGVEGNGQALYAKMVLHSASKIPEIVENGGDTKTKFTINGKHVWARKFLPQSSNSLPQSSNSLPQSCGVSL
;
A
#
# COMPACT_ATOMS: atom_id res chain seq x y z
N MET A 1 -36.04 -21.41 58.18
CA MET A 1 -35.40 -21.48 56.85
C MET A 1 -35.59 -20.14 56.18
N ALA A 2 -34.52 -19.36 56.05
CA ALA A 2 -34.53 -18.15 55.23
C ALA A 2 -33.24 -18.22 54.40
N SER A 3 -33.39 -18.60 53.13
CA SER A 3 -32.32 -18.63 52.16
C SER A 3 -32.01 -17.19 51.74
N SER A 4 -30.83 -16.71 52.13
CA SER A 4 -30.27 -15.44 51.68
C SER A 4 -29.67 -15.63 50.29
N SER A 5 -30.42 -15.23 49.26
CA SER A 5 -29.93 -15.11 47.89
C SER A 5 -28.96 -13.94 47.80
N SER A 6 -27.65 -14.23 47.79
CA SER A 6 -26.62 -13.23 47.50
C SER A 6 -26.63 -12.91 46.00
N THR A 7 -27.16 -11.75 45.63
CA THR A 7 -27.01 -11.19 44.28
C THR A 7 -25.54 -10.85 44.03
N SER A 8 -24.85 -11.73 43.30
CA SER A 8 -23.52 -11.45 42.74
C SER A 8 -23.63 -10.29 41.74
N SER A 9 -23.03 -9.14 42.09
CA SER A 9 -22.81 -8.05 41.15
C SER A 9 -21.87 -8.54 40.05
N LYS A 10 -22.42 -8.80 38.86
CA LYS A 10 -21.65 -9.24 37.69
C LYS A 10 -20.80 -8.07 37.18
N PHE A 11 -19.51 -8.07 37.48
CA PHE A 11 -18.56 -7.17 36.84
C PHE A 11 -18.20 -7.74 35.45
N VAL A 12 -18.27 -6.91 34.42
CA VAL A 12 -17.81 -7.27 33.06
C VAL A 12 -16.29 -7.15 33.04
N THR A 13 -15.61 -8.24 32.70
CA THR A 13 -14.15 -8.26 32.56
C THR A 13 -13.69 -7.51 31.31
N ARG A 14 -12.41 -7.13 31.25
CA ARG A 14 -11.86 -6.45 30.07
C ARG A 14 -11.88 -7.35 28.84
N GLU A 15 -11.63 -8.64 29.04
CA GLU A 15 -11.63 -9.66 27.98
C GLU A 15 -13.04 -9.87 27.42
N GLU A 16 -14.07 -9.91 28.27
CA GLU A 16 -15.47 -9.94 27.83
C GLU A 16 -15.86 -8.66 27.09
N PHE A 17 -15.42 -7.50 27.58
CA PHE A 17 -15.65 -6.23 26.90
C PHE A 17 -14.99 -6.18 25.52
N HIS A 18 -13.74 -6.65 25.41
CA HIS A 18 -13.03 -6.77 24.13
C HIS A 18 -13.72 -7.77 23.19
N ALA A 19 -14.21 -8.90 23.71
CA ALA A 19 -14.94 -9.88 22.92
C ALA A 19 -16.27 -9.32 22.39
N PHE A 20 -16.97 -8.52 23.20
CA PHE A 20 -18.18 -7.83 22.79
C PHE A 20 -17.91 -6.83 21.66
N HIS A 21 -16.83 -6.05 21.77
CA HIS A 21 -16.41 -5.07 20.76
C HIS A 21 -15.48 -5.65 19.68
N LYS A 22 -15.54 -6.96 19.41
CA LYS A 22 -14.59 -7.64 18.51
C LYS A 22 -14.52 -7.03 17.11
N LEU A 23 -15.66 -6.69 16.52
CA LEU A 23 -15.70 -6.10 15.16
C LEU A 23 -15.23 -4.64 15.16
N ASP A 24 -15.62 -3.87 16.18
CA ASP A 24 -15.15 -2.49 16.36
C ASP A 24 -13.61 -2.47 16.48
N ARG A 25 -13.07 -3.39 17.29
CA ARG A 25 -11.62 -3.59 17.47
C ARG A 25 -10.94 -3.99 16.17
N ALA A 26 -11.53 -4.93 15.41
CA ALA A 26 -10.98 -5.36 14.12
C ALA A 26 -10.90 -4.20 13.12
N LEU A 27 -11.95 -3.38 13.02
CA LEU A 27 -11.95 -2.21 12.14
C LEU A 27 -10.90 -1.18 12.59
N PHE A 28 -10.86 -0.87 13.88
CA PHE A 28 -9.89 0.08 14.42
C PHE A 28 -8.44 -0.39 14.23
N SER A 29 -8.15 -1.68 14.46
CA SER A 29 -6.83 -2.27 14.17
C SER A 29 -6.44 -2.06 12.70
N ARG A 30 -7.35 -2.25 11.75
CA ARG A 30 -7.06 -2.01 10.33
C ARG A 30 -6.76 -0.53 10.05
N LEU A 31 -7.48 0.41 10.67
CA LEU A 31 -7.22 1.84 10.53
C LEU A 31 -5.80 2.24 11.00
N VAL A 32 -5.36 1.76 12.16
CA VAL A 32 -4.11 2.24 12.77
C VAL A 32 -2.89 1.36 12.47
N LEU A 33 -3.06 0.04 12.27
CA LEU A 33 -1.95 -0.88 12.03
C LEU A 33 -1.73 -1.14 10.54
N SER A 34 -2.80 -1.41 9.77
CA SER A 34 -2.69 -1.71 8.33
C SER A 34 -2.59 -0.42 7.51
N LEU A 35 -3.53 0.50 7.71
CA LEU A 35 -3.60 1.76 6.99
C LEU A 35 -2.68 2.85 7.56
N ARG A 36 -2.13 2.64 8.76
CA ARG A 36 -1.21 3.57 9.44
C ARG A 36 -1.78 4.99 9.58
N ARG A 37 -3.10 5.12 9.74
CA ARG A 37 -3.75 6.40 10.01
C ARG A 37 -3.38 6.92 11.40
N ASP A 38 -3.49 8.24 11.60
CA ASP A 38 -3.31 8.85 12.91
C ASP A 38 -4.28 8.25 13.94
N ILE A 39 -3.77 7.96 15.15
CA ILE A 39 -4.55 7.27 16.20
C ILE A 39 -5.70 8.16 16.67
N SER A 40 -5.43 9.45 16.93
CA SER A 40 -6.45 10.39 17.41
C SER A 40 -7.56 10.58 16.39
N GLN A 41 -7.18 10.79 15.12
CA GLN A 41 -8.13 10.89 14.02
C GLN A 41 -8.94 9.60 13.84
N SER A 42 -8.29 8.42 13.95
CA SER A 42 -8.96 7.13 13.83
C SER A 42 -9.96 6.87 14.96
N LEU A 43 -9.69 7.36 16.18
CA LEU A 43 -10.65 7.32 17.29
C LEU A 43 -11.89 8.17 16.99
N GLN A 44 -11.70 9.36 16.39
CA GLN A 44 -12.82 10.20 15.95
C GLN A 44 -13.62 9.53 14.84
N VAL A 45 -12.96 8.93 13.85
CA VAL A 45 -13.61 8.19 12.76
C VAL A 45 -14.44 7.02 13.31
N MET A 46 -13.87 6.21 14.20
CA MET A 46 -14.61 5.10 14.84
C MET A 46 -15.81 5.60 15.65
N SER A 47 -15.63 6.66 16.42
CA SER A 47 -16.72 7.25 17.21
C SER A 47 -17.87 7.74 16.32
N PHE A 48 -17.55 8.37 15.19
CA PHE A 48 -18.53 8.82 14.20
C PHE A 48 -19.27 7.63 13.56
N LEU A 49 -18.55 6.60 13.11
CA LEU A 49 -19.18 5.40 12.51
C LEU A 49 -20.10 4.67 13.50
N LEU A 50 -19.69 4.54 14.77
CA LEU A 50 -20.52 3.97 15.83
C LEU A 50 -21.79 4.80 16.09
N HIS A 51 -21.69 6.13 15.98
CA HIS A 51 -22.85 7.01 16.09
C HIS A 51 -23.84 6.77 14.93
N LEU A 52 -23.34 6.67 13.69
CA LEU A 52 -24.18 6.39 12.52
C LEU A 52 -24.84 5.00 12.59
N GLU A 53 -24.15 4.01 13.18
CA GLU A 53 -24.72 2.68 13.39
C GLU A 53 -25.86 2.72 14.42
N LYS A 54 -25.66 3.42 15.54
CA LYS A 54 -26.63 3.51 16.65
C LYS A 54 -27.87 4.33 16.32
N THR A 55 -27.74 5.35 15.48
CA THR A 55 -28.89 6.10 14.95
C THR A 55 -29.72 5.27 13.97
N GLY A 56 -29.20 4.10 13.55
CA GLY A 56 -29.86 3.22 12.60
C GLY A 56 -29.75 3.67 11.15
N LEU A 57 -29.05 4.78 10.88
CA LEU A 57 -28.80 5.30 9.54
C LEU A 57 -27.92 4.34 8.73
N LEU A 58 -27.04 3.62 9.42
CA LEU A 58 -26.07 2.70 8.83
C LEU A 58 -25.99 1.41 9.64
N ARG A 59 -27.06 0.62 9.65
CA ARG A 59 -27.06 -0.65 10.39
C ARG A 59 -25.92 -1.54 9.92
N ASN A 60 -25.15 -2.05 10.87
CA ASN A 60 -24.03 -2.98 10.64
C ASN A 60 -22.92 -2.40 9.77
N ILE A 61 -22.73 -1.07 9.74
CA ILE A 61 -21.61 -0.47 9.00
C ILE A 61 -20.26 -0.98 9.46
N ILE A 62 -20.06 -1.16 10.77
CA ILE A 62 -18.79 -1.65 11.29
C ILE A 62 -18.52 -3.05 10.73
N VAL A 63 -19.53 -3.93 10.83
CA VAL A 63 -19.48 -5.30 10.28
C VAL A 63 -19.14 -5.25 8.79
N ASN A 64 -19.87 -4.45 8.01
CA ASN A 64 -19.69 -4.35 6.57
C ASN A 64 -18.28 -3.87 6.20
N LEU A 65 -17.78 -2.83 6.86
CA LEU A 65 -16.44 -2.29 6.60
C LEU A 65 -15.34 -3.30 6.94
N VAL A 66 -15.48 -4.08 8.03
CA VAL A 66 -14.50 -5.10 8.43
C VAL A 66 -14.26 -6.14 7.33
N TYR A 67 -15.23 -6.42 6.46
CA TYR A 67 -15.08 -7.39 5.37
C TYR A 67 -14.66 -6.77 4.03
N LEU A 68 -14.60 -5.44 3.92
CA LEU A 68 -14.15 -4.77 2.70
C LEU A 68 -12.62 -4.66 2.65
N PRO A 69 -12.01 -4.56 1.46
CA PRO A 69 -10.59 -4.25 1.29
C PRO A 69 -10.14 -2.94 1.96
N ASP A 70 -8.86 -2.86 2.34
CA ASP A 70 -8.26 -1.71 3.05
C ASP A 70 -8.46 -0.38 2.30
N PHE A 71 -8.39 -0.39 0.96
CA PHE A 71 -8.60 0.83 0.18
C PHE A 71 -10.03 1.39 0.32
N PHE A 72 -11.04 0.53 0.47
CA PHE A 72 -12.42 0.98 0.71
C PHE A 72 -12.58 1.54 2.11
N ILE A 73 -11.98 0.89 3.12
CA ILE A 73 -11.97 1.41 4.50
C ILE A 73 -11.33 2.78 4.53
N ASN A 74 -10.18 2.95 3.86
CA ASN A 74 -9.50 4.23 3.82
C ASN A 74 -10.35 5.30 3.13
N ALA A 75 -11.03 4.97 2.03
CA ALA A 75 -11.91 5.90 1.34
C ALA A 75 -13.09 6.35 2.22
N VAL A 76 -13.73 5.43 2.95
CA VAL A 76 -14.80 5.78 3.91
C VAL A 76 -14.25 6.59 5.08
N ALA A 77 -13.04 6.28 5.55
CA ALA A 77 -12.38 7.05 6.60
C ALA A 77 -12.04 8.48 6.17
N GLU A 78 -11.61 8.71 4.91
CA GLU A 78 -11.42 10.06 4.35
C GLU A 78 -12.73 10.86 4.31
N GLU A 79 -13.82 10.24 3.87
CA GLU A 79 -15.14 10.90 3.89
C GLU A 79 -15.63 11.19 5.32
N ALA A 80 -15.37 10.28 6.27
CA ALA A 80 -15.67 10.50 7.67
C ALA A 80 -14.83 11.67 8.23
N VAL A 81 -13.55 11.79 7.85
CA VAL A 81 -12.72 12.95 8.21
C VAL A 81 -13.28 14.25 7.63
N LEU A 82 -13.79 14.25 6.40
CA LEU A 82 -14.47 15.41 5.84
C LEU A 82 -15.73 15.78 6.64
N CYS A 83 -16.52 14.80 7.07
CA CYS A 83 -17.66 15.03 7.97
C CYS A 83 -17.22 15.63 9.30
N LEU A 84 -16.15 15.10 9.91
CA LEU A 84 -15.60 15.60 11.17
C LEU A 84 -15.06 17.02 11.04
N SER A 85 -14.40 17.33 9.93
CA SER A 85 -13.97 18.68 9.61
C SER A 85 -15.17 19.62 9.52
N CYS A 86 -16.24 19.22 8.80
CA CYS A 86 -17.49 19.97 8.75
C CYS A 86 -18.06 20.26 10.14
N LEU A 87 -18.09 19.24 11.02
CA LEU A 87 -18.54 19.39 12.41
C LEU A 87 -17.66 20.29 13.26
N SER A 88 -16.41 20.58 12.88
CA SER A 88 -15.56 21.49 13.66
C SER A 88 -15.90 22.97 13.47
N TYR A 89 -16.55 23.35 12.36
CA TYR A 89 -16.93 24.73 12.08
C TYR A 89 -18.25 25.10 12.74
N GLU A 90 -18.33 26.30 13.30
CA GLU A 90 -19.57 26.86 13.85
C GLU A 90 -20.58 27.12 12.73
N ASP A 91 -20.15 27.78 11.66
CA ASP A 91 -20.98 28.10 10.49
C ASP A 91 -20.69 27.19 9.30
N PHE A 92 -21.74 26.63 8.70
CA PHE A 92 -21.62 25.80 7.50
C PHE A 92 -21.05 26.57 6.31
N SER A 93 -21.43 27.85 6.16
CA SER A 93 -20.94 28.70 5.08
C SER A 93 -19.43 28.93 5.16
N THR A 94 -18.88 29.06 6.37
CA THR A 94 -17.45 29.21 6.60
C THR A 94 -16.70 27.94 6.23
N PHE A 95 -17.23 26.77 6.60
CA PHE A 95 -16.70 25.49 6.14
C PHE A 95 -16.70 25.41 4.61
N VAL A 96 -17.83 25.70 3.95
CA VAL A 96 -17.90 25.68 2.47
C VAL A 96 -16.90 26.65 1.84
N ALA A 97 -16.70 27.83 2.43
CA ALA A 97 -15.74 28.82 1.93
C ALA A 97 -14.27 28.36 2.05
N THR A 98 -13.90 27.61 3.10
CA THR A 98 -12.52 27.10 3.26
C THR A 98 -12.17 25.98 2.29
N LEU A 99 -13.18 25.34 1.69
CA LEU A 99 -12.98 24.22 0.77
C LEU A 99 -12.55 24.66 -0.65
N GLY A 100 -12.84 25.88 -1.10
CA GLY A 100 -12.43 26.41 -2.41
C GLY A 100 -13.23 25.87 -3.62
N GLN A 101 -12.87 26.26 -4.85
CA GLN A 101 -13.64 25.98 -6.09
C GLN A 101 -13.49 24.57 -6.68
N ASN A 102 -12.86 23.62 -5.97
CA ASN A 102 -12.54 22.29 -6.52
C ASN A 102 -13.66 21.28 -6.23
N THR A 103 -14.80 21.46 -6.90
CA THR A 103 -16.12 20.84 -6.64
C THR A 103 -16.13 19.30 -6.50
N ASN A 104 -15.11 18.60 -7.01
CA ASN A 104 -15.01 17.14 -6.93
C ASN A 104 -14.51 16.61 -5.57
N SER A 105 -13.95 17.46 -4.71
CA SER A 105 -13.34 17.07 -3.41
C SER A 105 -14.28 17.17 -2.20
N PHE A 106 -15.54 17.59 -2.40
CA PHE A 106 -16.42 18.06 -1.32
C PHE A 106 -17.66 17.19 -1.13
N THR A 107 -17.63 16.01 -1.70
CA THR A 107 -18.72 15.06 -1.60
C THR A 107 -18.32 13.96 -0.63
N ILE A 108 -19.32 13.39 0.02
CA ILE A 108 -19.18 12.18 0.83
C ILE A 108 -19.94 11.04 0.14
N PRO A 109 -19.60 10.68 -1.11
CA PRO A 109 -20.41 9.81 -1.95
C PRO A 109 -20.53 8.37 -1.42
N LEU A 110 -19.55 7.86 -0.67
CA LEU A 110 -19.64 6.56 -0.03
C LEU A 110 -20.60 6.61 1.16
N ILE A 111 -20.43 7.57 2.07
CA ILE A 111 -21.32 7.72 3.23
C ILE A 111 -22.74 8.03 2.78
N THR A 112 -22.92 8.97 1.83
CA THR A 112 -24.22 9.33 1.27
C THR A 112 -24.92 8.08 0.73
N ARG A 113 -24.26 7.34 -0.15
CA ARG A 113 -24.81 6.12 -0.76
C ARG A 113 -25.07 5.01 0.26
N MET A 114 -24.16 4.80 1.21
CA MET A 114 -24.34 3.80 2.27
C MET A 114 -25.55 4.14 3.14
N THR A 115 -25.80 5.43 3.36
CA THR A 115 -26.96 5.92 4.14
C THR A 115 -28.24 6.00 3.31
N GLY A 116 -28.28 5.49 2.08
CA GLY A 116 -29.47 5.61 1.23
C GLY A 116 -29.80 7.07 0.87
N GLU A 117 -28.78 7.90 0.66
CA GLU A 117 -28.86 9.32 0.31
C GLU A 117 -29.41 10.24 1.42
N TYR A 118 -29.59 9.73 2.66
CA TYR A 118 -30.11 10.54 3.78
C TYR A 118 -29.07 11.50 4.37
N LEU A 119 -27.78 11.16 4.36
CA LEU A 119 -26.73 12.01 4.91
C LEU A 119 -26.01 12.80 3.83
N SER A 120 -26.00 14.12 4.01
CA SER A 120 -25.12 15.07 3.32
C SER A 120 -24.34 15.88 4.35
N LEU A 121 -23.27 16.57 3.94
CA LEU A 121 -22.51 17.47 4.82
C LEU A 121 -23.42 18.53 5.47
N ALA A 122 -24.40 19.05 4.73
CA ALA A 122 -25.36 20.03 5.26
C ALA A 122 -26.25 19.42 6.36
N VAL A 123 -26.73 18.18 6.17
CA VAL A 123 -27.55 17.47 7.17
C VAL A 123 -26.71 17.13 8.41
N ILE A 124 -25.45 16.74 8.23
CA ILE A 124 -24.52 16.48 9.32
C ILE A 124 -24.27 17.76 10.12
N HIS A 125 -23.97 18.88 9.45
CA HIS A 125 -23.74 20.17 10.12
C HIS A 125 -24.99 20.66 10.86
N LYS A 126 -26.18 20.52 10.26
CA LYS A 126 -27.45 20.86 10.90
C LYS A 126 -27.65 20.15 12.25
N ASN A 127 -27.12 18.94 12.41
CA ASN A 127 -27.22 18.14 13.64
C ASN A 127 -25.93 18.16 14.48
N ARG A 128 -25.02 19.12 14.22
CA ARG A 128 -23.65 19.15 14.75
C ARG A 128 -23.55 18.92 16.24
N GLU A 129 -24.29 19.67 17.05
CA GLU A 129 -24.19 19.60 18.51
C GLU A 129 -24.54 18.22 19.07
N ASN A 130 -25.60 17.61 18.54
CA ASN A 130 -26.02 16.27 18.94
C ASN A 130 -24.98 15.22 18.56
N ILE A 131 -24.47 15.29 17.33
CA ILE A 131 -23.44 14.35 16.85
C ILE A 131 -22.17 14.47 17.70
N LEU A 132 -21.67 15.69 17.95
CA LEU A 132 -20.49 15.92 18.78
C LEU A 132 -20.68 15.40 20.22
N LEU A 133 -21.87 15.61 20.80
CA LEU A 133 -22.20 15.10 22.14
C LEU A 133 -22.18 13.58 22.19
N GLU A 134 -22.84 12.90 21.24
CA GLU A 134 -22.89 11.44 21.20
C GLU A 134 -21.52 10.83 20.89
N MET A 135 -20.75 11.44 19.99
CA MET A 135 -19.38 11.05 19.73
C MET A 135 -18.51 11.11 20.99
N LYS A 136 -18.63 12.17 21.80
CA LYS A 136 -17.90 12.25 23.08
C LYS A 136 -18.27 11.09 24.02
N LYS A 137 -19.54 10.70 24.07
CA LYS A 137 -19.99 9.53 24.84
C LYS A 137 -19.42 8.23 24.29
N HIS A 138 -19.38 8.05 22.97
CA HIS A 138 -18.83 6.84 22.35
C HIS A 138 -17.31 6.74 22.52
N LEU A 139 -16.58 7.86 22.45
CA LEU A 139 -15.15 7.90 22.75
C LEU A 139 -14.88 7.42 24.18
N THR A 140 -15.56 8.00 25.15
CA THR A 140 -15.35 7.73 26.58
C THR A 140 -15.80 6.35 27.01
N ARG A 141 -16.96 5.87 26.52
CA ARG A 141 -17.57 4.63 26.99
C ARG A 141 -17.19 3.39 26.17
N ILE A 142 -16.71 3.59 24.95
CA ILE A 142 -16.40 2.50 24.02
C ILE A 142 -14.97 2.62 23.51
N CYS A 143 -14.63 3.70 22.80
CA CYS A 143 -13.39 3.72 22.03
C CYS A 143 -12.13 3.66 22.92
N TYR A 144 -12.02 4.49 23.95
CA TYR A 144 -10.83 4.46 24.82
C TYR A 144 -10.69 3.12 25.54
N PRO A 145 -11.72 2.58 26.24
CA PRO A 145 -11.59 1.29 26.91
C PRO A 145 -11.40 0.11 25.94
N ALA A 146 -12.02 0.17 24.75
CA ALA A 146 -11.98 -0.94 23.80
C ALA A 146 -10.71 -0.95 22.94
N PHE A 147 -9.98 0.15 22.83
CA PHE A 147 -8.88 0.27 21.87
C PHE A 147 -7.52 0.64 22.48
N GLU A 148 -7.45 0.85 23.79
CA GLU A 148 -6.22 1.26 24.50
C GLU A 148 -5.01 0.38 24.15
N ASP A 149 -5.17 -0.94 24.20
CA ASP A 149 -4.10 -1.90 23.90
C ASP A 149 -3.64 -1.82 22.42
N ILE A 150 -4.58 -1.55 21.51
CA ILE A 150 -4.30 -1.36 20.08
C ILE A 150 -3.52 -0.05 19.87
N CYS A 151 -3.90 1.04 20.55
CA CYS A 151 -3.18 2.32 20.50
C CYS A 151 -1.73 2.16 20.96
N VAL A 152 -1.52 1.53 22.12
CA VAL A 152 -0.18 1.26 22.66
C VAL A 152 0.65 0.41 21.70
N HIS A 153 0.03 -0.59 21.06
CA HIS A 153 0.71 -1.40 20.07
C HIS A 153 1.11 -0.59 18.82
N ALA A 154 0.20 0.21 18.28
CA ALA A 154 0.45 1.06 17.11
C ALA A 154 1.57 2.08 17.36
N GLU A 155 1.63 2.68 18.55
CA GLU A 155 2.71 3.59 18.96
C GLU A 155 4.07 2.88 19.00
N LYS A 156 4.12 1.67 19.57
CA LYS A 156 5.35 0.86 19.61
C LYS A 156 5.83 0.50 18.21
N GLU A 157 4.94 0.05 17.32
CA GLU A 157 5.31 -0.26 15.94
C GLU A 157 5.85 0.97 15.20
N LYS A 158 5.22 2.13 15.41
CA LYS A 158 5.70 3.40 14.84
C LYS A 158 7.10 3.74 15.35
N MET A 159 7.36 3.56 16.65
CA MET A 159 8.68 3.77 17.25
C MET A 159 9.74 2.86 16.62
N TYR A 160 9.48 1.54 16.54
CA TYR A 160 10.42 0.59 15.94
C TYR A 160 10.69 0.89 14.46
N THR A 161 9.66 1.35 13.72
CA THR A 161 9.83 1.74 12.32
C THR A 161 10.77 2.95 12.20
N VAL A 162 10.56 3.98 13.02
CA VAL A 162 11.44 5.16 13.05
C VAL A 162 12.87 4.81 13.47
N GLU A 163 13.05 3.93 14.45
CA GLU A 163 14.38 3.46 14.87
C GLU A 163 15.08 2.70 13.75
N ARG A 164 14.35 1.82 13.05
CA ARG A 164 14.87 1.08 11.90
C ARG A 164 15.27 2.01 10.76
N GLU A 165 14.44 3.00 10.43
CA GLU A 165 14.75 4.01 9.40
C GLU A 165 15.99 4.82 9.77
N LYS A 166 16.12 5.25 11.04
CA LYS A 166 17.33 5.92 11.54
C LYS A 166 18.57 5.04 11.46
N ALA A 167 18.45 3.74 11.75
CA ALA A 167 19.55 2.80 11.65
C ALA A 167 20.01 2.60 10.19
N ILE A 168 19.05 2.51 9.25
CA ILE A 168 19.32 2.45 7.80
C ILE A 168 20.06 3.72 7.35
N GLU A 169 19.58 4.89 7.75
CA GLU A 169 20.22 6.18 7.43
C GLU A 169 21.62 6.31 8.03
N LYS A 170 21.83 5.79 9.25
CA LYS A 170 23.17 5.77 9.86
C LYS A 170 24.13 4.81 9.14
N MET A 171 23.61 3.68 8.64
CA MET A 171 24.38 2.73 7.83
C MET A 171 24.71 3.29 6.43
N SER A 172 23.82 4.06 5.81
CA SER A 172 24.08 4.73 4.53
C SER A 172 25.18 5.79 4.65
N GLN A 173 25.25 6.53 5.76
CA GLN A 173 26.30 7.53 6.01
C GLN A 173 27.67 6.93 6.34
N LEU A 174 27.72 5.71 6.89
CA LEU A 174 28.98 4.98 7.15
C LEU A 174 29.53 4.29 5.89
N GLY A 175 28.75 4.24 4.80
CA GLY A 175 29.13 3.75 3.47
C GLY A 175 30.03 4.73 2.71
N ILE A 176 31.23 4.96 3.24
CA ILE A 176 32.50 5.35 2.60
C ILE A 176 32.37 6.00 1.20
N SER A 177 32.66 7.31 1.18
CA SER A 177 33.36 8.03 0.10
C SER A 177 34.32 7.09 -0.65
N ARG A 178 33.91 6.63 -1.85
CA ARG A 178 34.80 5.86 -2.72
C ARG A 178 35.97 6.76 -3.09
N ILE A 179 37.09 6.50 -2.42
CA ILE A 179 38.43 6.95 -2.77
C ILE A 179 38.64 6.64 -4.26
N VAL A 180 38.50 7.67 -5.09
CA VAL A 180 38.99 7.64 -6.47
C VAL A 180 40.48 7.89 -6.38
N SER A 181 41.25 6.82 -6.16
CA SER A 181 42.67 6.81 -6.50
C SER A 181 42.77 6.83 -8.02
N LYS A 182 42.87 8.04 -8.55
CA LYS A 182 43.26 8.33 -9.93
C LYS A 182 44.75 8.02 -10.05
N ALA A 183 45.11 6.85 -10.57
CA ALA A 183 46.45 6.56 -11.06
C ALA A 183 46.35 5.74 -12.34
N GLY A 184 46.80 6.32 -13.46
CA GLY A 184 46.83 5.65 -14.76
C GLY A 184 46.77 6.60 -15.94
N GLN A 185 47.75 7.50 -16.08
CA GLN A 185 48.20 7.91 -17.41
C GLN A 185 49.36 7.00 -17.82
N LYS A 186 49.26 6.56 -19.09
CA LYS A 186 50.21 5.84 -19.98
C LYS A 186 51.70 6.09 -19.66
N GLU A 187 52.64 5.17 -19.90
CA GLU A 187 53.12 4.81 -21.25
C GLU A 187 53.98 3.51 -21.29
N THR A 188 53.77 2.76 -22.38
CA THR A 188 54.65 1.90 -23.21
C THR A 188 55.99 1.31 -22.70
N SER A 189 56.18 -0.02 -22.85
CA SER A 189 57.03 -0.66 -23.89
C SER A 189 57.65 -2.01 -23.45
N ASN A 190 57.40 -3.05 -24.27
CA ASN A 190 58.17 -4.27 -24.60
C ASN A 190 59.15 -4.93 -23.60
N HIS A 191 58.92 -6.20 -23.21
CA HIS A 191 59.60 -7.40 -23.78
C HIS A 191 59.26 -8.71 -23.02
N VAL A 192 59.03 -9.74 -23.85
CA VAL A 192 58.87 -11.19 -23.68
C VAL A 192 59.52 -11.87 -22.46
N ALA A 193 58.74 -12.65 -21.71
CA ALA A 193 59.09 -14.00 -21.22
C ALA A 193 57.82 -14.73 -20.72
N GLY A 194 57.38 -15.74 -21.48
CA GLY A 194 56.18 -16.51 -21.19
C GLY A 194 56.41 -17.61 -20.17
N THR A 195 55.44 -17.80 -19.27
CA THR A 195 55.05 -19.10 -18.71
C THR A 195 53.56 -19.09 -18.34
N ASN A 196 52.85 -20.07 -18.90
CA ASN A 196 51.57 -20.66 -18.48
C ASN A 196 50.44 -19.76 -17.95
N LYS A 197 49.40 -19.56 -18.79
CA LYS A 197 48.00 -19.59 -18.31
C LYS A 197 47.10 -20.31 -19.30
N VAL A 198 46.60 -21.44 -18.80
CA VAL A 198 45.46 -22.21 -19.26
C VAL A 198 44.33 -21.29 -19.71
N SER A 199 43.80 -21.58 -20.89
CA SER A 199 42.52 -21.10 -21.40
C SER A 199 41.40 -21.50 -20.44
N GLY A 200 41.11 -20.64 -19.48
CA GLY A 200 39.90 -20.70 -18.68
C GLY A 200 38.76 -20.10 -19.47
N ALA A 201 37.94 -20.97 -20.06
CA ALA A 201 36.57 -20.64 -20.42
C ALA A 201 35.87 -20.06 -19.19
N PHE A 202 35.47 -18.79 -19.25
CA PHE A 202 34.50 -18.25 -18.31
C PHE A 202 33.14 -18.32 -19.00
N SER A 203 32.42 -19.33 -18.54
CA SER A 203 31.08 -19.79 -18.85
C SER A 203 30.03 -18.69 -19.01
N ASP A 204 29.24 -18.83 -20.05
CA ASP A 204 27.92 -18.21 -20.31
C ASP A 204 26.84 -18.54 -19.24
N ASP A 205 27.21 -19.06 -18.07
CA ASP A 205 26.28 -19.60 -17.07
C ASP A 205 25.88 -18.60 -15.97
N GLU A 206 26.47 -17.40 -15.90
CA GLU A 206 26.12 -16.40 -14.86
C GLU A 206 25.05 -15.39 -15.33
N GLN A 207 24.74 -15.35 -16.63
CA GLN A 207 23.69 -14.50 -17.20
C GLN A 207 22.28 -15.12 -17.06
N VAL A 208 22.17 -16.40 -16.70
CA VAL A 208 20.89 -17.15 -16.67
C VAL A 208 20.08 -16.92 -15.38
N ASN A 209 20.61 -16.26 -14.35
CA ASN A 209 19.94 -16.19 -13.04
C ASN A 209 19.32 -14.82 -12.66
N ALA A 210 19.45 -13.76 -13.46
CA ALA A 210 18.87 -12.44 -13.16
C ALA A 210 17.53 -12.19 -13.88
N ASP A 211 17.39 -12.69 -15.11
CA ASP A 211 16.21 -12.44 -15.94
C ASP A 211 14.94 -13.11 -15.38
N GLU A 212 15.07 -14.29 -14.75
CA GLU A 212 13.96 -15.00 -14.12
C GLU A 212 13.42 -14.31 -12.85
N ARG A 213 14.25 -13.45 -12.23
CA ARG A 213 13.93 -12.69 -11.02
C ARG A 213 13.56 -11.23 -11.32
N THR A 214 13.44 -10.87 -12.59
CA THR A 214 13.22 -9.47 -13.00
C THR A 214 11.73 -9.18 -13.26
N VAL A 215 11.26 -8.08 -12.68
CA VAL A 215 9.96 -7.46 -12.97
C VAL A 215 10.19 -6.26 -13.88
N PHE A 216 9.47 -6.21 -14.99
CA PHE A 216 9.50 -5.08 -15.92
C PHE A 216 8.39 -4.09 -15.56
N LEU A 217 8.78 -2.84 -15.29
CA LEU A 217 7.89 -1.75 -14.94
C LEU A 217 7.78 -0.78 -16.11
N THR A 218 6.58 -0.36 -16.48
CA THR A 218 6.36 0.70 -17.49
C THR A 218 5.61 1.88 -16.90
N PHE A 219 5.99 3.09 -17.32
CA PHE A 219 5.53 4.36 -16.78
C PHE A 219 4.79 5.17 -17.85
N SER A 220 3.76 5.92 -17.43
CA SER A 220 3.07 6.85 -18.31
C SER A 220 3.96 8.03 -18.71
N ARG A 221 3.90 8.42 -19.98
CA ARG A 221 4.55 9.65 -20.48
C ARG A 221 3.96 10.88 -19.79
N GLY A 222 4.81 11.86 -19.45
CA GLY A 222 4.42 13.11 -18.81
C GLY A 222 4.36 13.04 -17.27
N TYR A 223 4.63 11.88 -16.68
CA TYR A 223 4.59 11.65 -15.23
C TYR A 223 5.91 11.01 -14.76
N PRO A 224 7.00 11.79 -14.65
CA PRO A 224 8.32 11.27 -14.31
C PRO A 224 8.31 10.57 -12.96
N ILE A 225 8.89 9.38 -12.91
CA ILE A 225 9.04 8.58 -11.68
C ILE A 225 10.51 8.27 -11.49
N SER A 226 10.99 8.47 -10.26
CA SER A 226 12.38 8.21 -9.90
C SER A 226 12.58 6.78 -9.42
N GLU A 227 13.83 6.31 -9.49
CA GLU A 227 14.25 5.03 -8.91
C GLU A 227 13.89 4.92 -7.43
N ALA A 228 14.12 5.99 -6.66
CA ALA A 228 13.80 6.06 -5.24
C ALA A 228 12.29 5.90 -4.96
N GLU A 229 11.42 6.48 -5.80
CA GLU A 229 9.97 6.31 -5.65
C GLU A 229 9.53 4.85 -5.91
N VAL A 230 10.12 4.21 -6.92
CA VAL A 230 9.87 2.79 -7.20
C VAL A 230 10.38 1.93 -6.05
N HIS A 231 11.61 2.16 -5.60
CA HIS A 231 12.22 1.43 -4.49
C HIS A 231 11.36 1.54 -3.23
N ALA A 232 11.06 2.76 -2.79
CA ALA A 232 10.26 3.02 -1.59
C ALA A 232 8.88 2.35 -1.66
N PHE A 233 8.20 2.41 -2.81
CA PHE A 233 6.89 1.79 -2.97
C PHE A 233 6.93 0.27 -2.85
N PHE A 234 7.80 -0.39 -3.62
CA PHE A 234 7.86 -1.85 -3.64
C PHE A 234 8.44 -2.42 -2.33
N THR A 235 9.43 -1.75 -1.72
CA THR A 235 9.93 -2.11 -0.39
C THR A 235 8.84 -1.97 0.67
N ARG A 236 8.06 -0.90 0.64
CA ARG A 236 6.93 -0.70 1.57
C ARG A 236 5.84 -1.76 1.40
N ARG A 237 5.57 -2.19 0.16
CA ARG A 237 4.44 -3.07 -0.15
C ARG A 237 4.75 -4.57 -0.05
N PHE A 238 6.00 -4.96 -0.29
CA PHE A 238 6.41 -6.37 -0.39
C PHE A 238 7.63 -6.73 0.48
N GLY A 239 8.19 -5.77 1.22
CA GLY A 239 9.38 -5.95 2.04
C GLY A 239 10.68 -5.72 1.26
N GLU A 240 11.83 -5.99 1.88
CA GLU A 240 13.15 -5.85 1.24
C GLU A 240 13.37 -6.97 0.21
N ILE A 241 12.75 -6.82 -0.96
CA ILE A 241 12.75 -7.81 -2.03
C ILE A 241 13.62 -7.39 -3.22
N ILE A 242 14.10 -6.14 -3.24
CA ILE A 242 14.74 -5.51 -4.41
C ILE A 242 16.24 -5.66 -4.30
N GLU A 243 16.85 -6.29 -5.30
CA GLU A 243 18.31 -6.35 -5.44
C GLU A 243 18.84 -5.11 -6.16
N SER A 244 18.19 -4.72 -7.26
CA SER A 244 18.55 -3.52 -8.02
C SER A 244 17.39 -3.04 -8.89
N ILE A 245 17.40 -1.75 -9.21
CA ILE A 245 16.50 -1.14 -10.19
C ILE A 245 17.35 -0.53 -11.28
N HIS A 246 17.10 -0.91 -12.52
CA HIS A 246 17.75 -0.35 -13.69
C HIS A 246 16.76 0.47 -14.51
N MET A 247 16.95 1.79 -14.51
CA MET A 247 16.23 2.72 -15.38
C MET A 247 17.19 3.18 -16.48
N PRO A 248 16.88 2.99 -17.77
CA PRO A 248 17.72 3.54 -18.82
C PRO A 248 17.76 5.06 -18.70
N GLY A 249 18.96 5.62 -18.59
CA GLY A 249 19.16 7.05 -18.69
C GLY A 249 18.65 7.53 -20.04
N VAL A 250 17.80 8.55 -20.02
CA VAL A 250 17.36 9.18 -21.27
C VAL A 250 18.37 10.26 -21.59
N GLU A 251 18.99 10.20 -22.77
CA GLU A 251 19.85 11.29 -23.23
C GLU A 251 19.03 12.59 -23.33
N GLY A 252 19.51 13.67 -22.70
CA GLY A 252 18.82 14.96 -22.63
C GLY A 252 17.82 15.09 -21.47
N ASN A 253 16.82 15.97 -21.63
CA ASN A 253 15.79 16.26 -20.62
C ASN A 253 14.63 15.22 -20.60
N GLY A 254 14.91 13.99 -21.03
CA GLY A 254 13.88 12.97 -21.24
C GLY A 254 13.48 12.22 -19.97
N GLN A 255 12.24 11.71 -19.94
CA GLN A 255 11.69 10.91 -18.85
C GLN A 255 11.94 9.42 -19.09
N ALA A 256 12.43 8.68 -18.09
CA ALA A 256 12.47 7.21 -18.11
C ALA A 256 11.05 6.65 -18.27
N LEU A 257 10.83 5.79 -19.26
CA LEU A 257 9.51 5.19 -19.56
C LEU A 257 9.35 3.76 -19.03
N TYR A 258 10.44 3.18 -18.55
CA TYR A 258 10.43 1.84 -17.96
C TYR A 258 11.57 1.64 -16.97
N ALA A 259 11.46 0.60 -16.16
CA ALA A 259 12.52 0.11 -15.29
C ALA A 259 12.55 -1.41 -15.28
N LYS A 260 13.74 -1.98 -15.10
CA LYS A 260 13.93 -3.39 -14.75
C LYS A 260 14.20 -3.47 -13.25
N MET A 261 13.31 -4.11 -12.50
CA MET A 261 13.46 -4.31 -11.06
C MET A 261 13.84 -5.76 -10.81
N VAL A 262 15.10 -6.00 -10.39
CA VAL A 262 15.62 -7.33 -10.07
C VAL A 262 15.29 -7.64 -8.62
N LEU A 263 14.68 -8.80 -8.35
CA LEU A 263 14.31 -9.22 -7.00
C LEU A 263 15.33 -10.18 -6.40
N HIS A 264 15.55 -10.16 -5.08
CA HIS A 264 16.38 -11.15 -4.38
C HIS A 264 15.90 -12.60 -4.58
N SER A 265 14.61 -12.82 -4.87
CA SER A 265 14.04 -14.15 -5.12
C SER A 265 12.88 -14.11 -6.12
N ALA A 266 12.87 -15.04 -7.08
CA ALA A 266 11.76 -15.22 -8.03
C ALA A 266 10.45 -15.60 -7.34
N SER A 267 10.51 -16.15 -6.11
CA SER A 267 9.34 -16.56 -5.32
C SER A 267 8.36 -15.41 -5.04
N LYS A 268 8.83 -14.15 -5.10
CA LYS A 268 8.02 -12.95 -4.89
C LYS A 268 7.35 -12.41 -6.16
N ILE A 269 7.74 -12.89 -7.34
CA ILE A 269 7.12 -12.45 -8.60
C ILE A 269 5.61 -12.73 -8.64
N PRO A 270 5.10 -13.91 -8.23
CA PRO A 270 3.66 -14.17 -8.22
C PRO A 270 2.85 -13.25 -7.30
N GLU A 271 3.47 -12.69 -6.25
CA GLU A 271 2.83 -11.71 -5.36
C GLU A 271 2.78 -10.30 -5.98
N ILE A 272 3.68 -10.00 -6.92
CA ILE A 272 3.79 -8.69 -7.58
C ILE A 272 3.00 -8.66 -8.88
N VAL A 273 3.04 -9.75 -9.64
CA VAL A 273 2.40 -9.93 -10.94
C VAL A 273 1.33 -11.01 -10.76
N GLU A 274 0.12 -10.59 -10.37
CA GLU A 274 -0.98 -11.51 -10.07
C GLU A 274 -1.33 -12.33 -11.34
N ASN A 275 -1.20 -13.66 -11.23
CA ASN A 275 -1.51 -14.67 -12.24
C ASN A 275 -0.64 -14.68 -13.52
N GLY A 276 0.52 -15.34 -13.45
CA GLY A 276 1.09 -16.14 -14.55
C GLY A 276 1.31 -15.49 -15.93
N GLY A 277 2.57 -15.29 -16.30
CA GLY A 277 3.05 -15.18 -17.69
C GLY A 277 2.80 -13.84 -18.38
N ASP A 278 1.53 -13.46 -18.58
CA ASP A 278 1.13 -12.40 -19.52
C ASP A 278 0.27 -11.27 -18.92
N THR A 279 -0.17 -11.39 -17.66
CA THR A 279 -0.97 -10.36 -17.00
C THR A 279 -0.10 -9.20 -16.52
N LYS A 280 -0.60 -7.96 -16.68
CA LYS A 280 0.04 -6.76 -16.14
C LYS A 280 -0.66 -6.35 -14.85
N THR A 281 0.06 -6.21 -13.75
CA THR A 281 -0.47 -5.61 -12.52
C THR A 281 -0.35 -4.09 -12.59
N LYS A 282 -1.43 -3.38 -12.27
CA LYS A 282 -1.41 -1.91 -12.19
C LYS A 282 -1.15 -1.48 -10.74
N PHE A 283 -0.12 -0.67 -10.55
CA PHE A 283 0.19 0.04 -9.32
C PHE A 283 -0.02 1.54 -9.49
N THR A 284 -0.28 2.22 -8.38
CA THR A 284 -0.33 3.69 -8.32
C THR A 284 0.73 4.16 -7.32
N ILE A 285 1.79 4.79 -7.82
CA ILE A 285 2.91 5.31 -7.02
C ILE A 285 2.83 6.83 -7.04
N ASN A 286 2.55 7.48 -5.90
CA ASN A 286 2.39 8.93 -5.80
C ASN A 286 1.41 9.52 -6.84
N GLY A 287 0.29 8.82 -7.10
CA GLY A 287 -0.69 9.21 -8.12
C GLY A 287 -0.32 8.86 -9.57
N LYS A 288 0.88 8.30 -9.82
CA LYS A 288 1.38 7.89 -11.14
C LYS A 288 1.08 6.42 -11.38
N HIS A 289 0.60 6.08 -12.58
CA HIS A 289 0.32 4.69 -12.94
C HIS A 289 1.59 3.97 -13.38
N VAL A 290 1.85 2.83 -12.75
CA VAL A 290 2.96 1.94 -13.07
C VAL A 290 2.40 0.57 -13.38
N TRP A 291 2.76 0.01 -14.53
CA TRP A 291 2.37 -1.36 -14.88
C TRP A 291 3.56 -2.29 -14.68
N ALA A 292 3.36 -3.35 -13.92
CA ALA A 292 4.35 -4.39 -13.68
C ALA A 292 4.00 -5.66 -14.46
N ARG A 293 5.02 -6.30 -15.03
CA ARG A 293 4.90 -7.62 -15.67
C ARG A 293 6.17 -8.43 -15.45
N LYS A 294 6.10 -9.75 -15.59
CA LYS A 294 7.30 -10.60 -15.60
C LYS A 294 8.20 -10.20 -16.78
N PHE A 295 9.51 -10.11 -16.55
CA PHE A 295 10.46 -9.88 -17.63
C PHE A 295 10.56 -11.14 -18.50
N LEU A 296 10.50 -10.96 -19.81
CA LEU A 296 10.72 -12.03 -20.79
C LEU A 296 12.05 -11.75 -21.47
N PRO A 297 13.08 -12.60 -21.28
CA PRO A 297 14.33 -12.45 -22.01
C PRO A 297 14.07 -12.61 -23.50
N GLN A 298 14.65 -11.71 -24.30
CA GLN A 298 14.58 -11.79 -25.75
C GLN A 298 15.54 -12.90 -26.19
N SER A 299 15.02 -14.09 -26.51
CA SER A 299 15.81 -15.13 -27.16
C SER A 299 16.26 -14.61 -28.53
N SER A 300 17.57 -14.42 -28.71
CA SER A 300 18.15 -14.35 -30.04
C SER A 300 17.95 -15.70 -30.74
N ASN A 301 17.41 -15.64 -31.96
CA ASN A 301 17.26 -16.71 -32.96
C ASN A 301 16.15 -17.77 -32.75
N SER A 302 15.01 -17.53 -33.39
CA SER A 302 14.62 -18.33 -34.56
C SER A 302 13.51 -17.61 -35.33
N LEU A 303 13.79 -17.30 -36.60
CA LEU A 303 12.76 -16.98 -37.59
C LEU A 303 11.77 -18.15 -37.65
N PRO A 304 10.45 -17.91 -37.79
CA PRO A 304 9.53 -18.99 -38.07
C PRO A 304 9.82 -19.54 -39.46
N GLN A 305 10.48 -20.70 -39.52
CA GLN A 305 10.47 -21.53 -40.71
C GLN A 305 9.05 -22.00 -40.96
N SER A 306 8.52 -21.59 -42.10
CA SER A 306 7.33 -22.15 -42.74
C SER A 306 7.39 -23.68 -42.75
N SER A 307 6.44 -24.33 -42.08
CA SER A 307 6.05 -25.70 -42.41
C SER A 307 4.54 -25.71 -42.69
N ASN A 308 4.21 -25.54 -43.97
CA ASN A 308 2.92 -25.96 -44.50
C ASN A 308 2.88 -27.49 -44.44
N SER A 309 2.22 -28.03 -43.42
CA SER A 309 1.72 -29.41 -43.45
C SER A 309 0.22 -29.36 -43.78
N LEU A 310 -0.11 -29.77 -45.00
CA LEU A 310 -1.48 -30.08 -45.41
C LEU A 310 -2.04 -31.22 -44.55
N PRO A 311 -3.28 -31.14 -44.06
CA PRO A 311 -4.00 -32.33 -43.62
C PRO A 311 -4.57 -33.08 -44.83
N GLN A 312 -4.12 -34.32 -45.01
CA GLN A 312 -4.77 -35.29 -45.88
C GLN A 312 -5.96 -35.96 -45.18
N SER A 313 -6.98 -36.20 -46.00
CA SER A 313 -8.08 -37.16 -45.91
C SER A 313 -9.28 -36.80 -45.03
N CYS A 314 -10.44 -36.66 -45.68
CA CYS A 314 -11.42 -37.73 -45.76
C CYS A 314 -12.49 -37.35 -46.79
N GLY A 315 -12.58 -38.11 -47.87
CA GLY A 315 -13.78 -38.14 -48.71
C GLY A 315 -14.65 -39.32 -48.28
N VAL A 316 -15.97 -39.14 -48.28
CA VAL A 316 -16.97 -40.18 -48.60
C VAL A 316 -18.24 -39.50 -49.14
N SER A 317 -18.56 -39.86 -50.38
CA SER A 317 -19.87 -40.04 -51.06
C SER A 317 -20.99 -39.00 -50.94
N LEU A 318 -21.40 -38.45 -52.09
CA LEU A 318 -22.37 -39.07 -53.03
C LEU A 318 -22.11 -38.60 -54.46
#